data_AF-A0A2A6CLI4-F1
#
_entry.id   AF-A0A2A6CLI4-F1
#
_cell.length_a   1.000
_cell.length_b   1.000
_cell.length_c   1.000
_cell.angle_alpha   90.00
_cell.angle_beta   90.00
_cell.angle_gamma   90.00
#
_symmetry.space_group_name_H-M   'P 1'
#
loop_
_entity.id
_entity.type
_entity.pdbx_description
1 polymer ?
#
loop_
_entity_poly.entity_id
_entity_poly.type
_entity_poly.pdbx_seq_one_letter_code
_entity_poly.pdbx_strand_id
1 'polypeptide(L)'
;CGVLFNLVLIILINKYSRSKLGTYKYLLYIFAIYDFSSILTAFFCASFTVPFALVIINFLYRYWAVQQPHRIRLYSNILFCFVLAFVCFLGAAAWYCAVFLGCTGQEESLAKTTARFAYRRQYGEIIMEGYVLMEHWKDDQFNIRPALVLLYFDTLNNYRLLDSLPNSALYSKSRANGMVHSRSTRPAAYCALRTDCSTRALSVYSLLFRALFSVLWHFCIPTNRFHDHFNSCFPPVVAVVIIALMADYRNGLASAFLKVIRRGDERQSTTSVATSQSISLSTAL
;
A
#
# COMPACT_ATOMS: atom_id res chain seq x y z
N CYS A 1 31.30 1.38 -4.91
CA CYS A 1 31.24 1.60 -6.37
C CYS A 1 29.91 1.19 -7.04
N GLY A 2 28.82 0.94 -6.30
CA GLY A 2 27.52 0.56 -6.90
C GLY A 2 26.83 1.65 -7.73
N VAL A 3 26.93 2.92 -7.31
CA VAL A 3 26.40 4.08 -8.05
C VAL A 3 26.94 4.16 -9.49
N LEU A 4 28.24 3.94 -9.67
CA LEU A 4 28.87 4.00 -10.98
C LEU A 4 28.43 2.82 -11.86
N PHE A 5 28.32 1.62 -11.28
CA PHE A 5 27.85 0.41 -11.97
C PHE A 5 26.38 0.54 -12.39
N ASN A 6 25.51 1.07 -11.53
CA ASN A 6 24.10 1.31 -11.85
C ASN A 6 23.91 2.44 -12.87
N LEU A 7 24.73 3.50 -12.84
CA LEU A 7 24.75 4.51 -13.91
C LEU A 7 25.16 3.88 -15.25
N VAL A 8 26.19 3.04 -15.25
CA VAL A 8 26.59 2.27 -16.43
C VAL A 8 25.46 1.36 -16.88
N LEU A 9 24.75 0.68 -15.97
CA LEU A 9 23.62 -0.20 -16.28
C LEU A 9 22.45 0.58 -16.90
N ILE A 10 22.11 1.76 -16.36
CA ILE A 10 21.13 2.70 -16.93
C ILE A 10 21.55 3.13 -18.34
N ILE A 11 22.82 3.49 -18.54
CA ILE A 11 23.37 3.86 -19.85
C ILE A 11 23.31 2.67 -20.82
N LEU A 12 23.63 1.46 -20.37
CA LEU A 12 23.58 0.24 -21.17
C LEU A 12 22.13 -0.14 -21.54
N ILE A 13 21.19 -0.02 -20.60
CA ILE A 13 19.75 -0.20 -20.86
C ILE A 13 19.29 0.83 -21.89
N ASN A 14 19.72 2.08 -21.78
CA ASN A 14 19.28 3.11 -22.71
C ASN A 14 19.87 2.92 -24.11
N LYS A 15 21.15 2.56 -24.18
CA LYS A 15 21.93 2.46 -25.43
C LYS A 15 21.74 1.14 -26.18
N TYR A 16 21.58 0.01 -25.47
CA TYR A 16 21.59 -1.33 -26.09
C TYR A 16 20.27 -2.10 -25.97
N SER A 17 19.30 -1.63 -25.17
CA SER A 17 17.98 -2.26 -25.11
C SER A 17 17.18 -1.96 -26.40
N ARG A 18 17.03 -2.97 -27.25
CA ARG A 18 16.23 -2.91 -28.48
C ARG A 18 14.77 -2.59 -28.14
N SER A 19 14.09 -1.85 -29.02
CA SER A 19 12.67 -1.44 -28.85
C SER A 19 11.70 -2.61 -28.59
N LYS A 20 12.06 -3.83 -28.99
CA LYS A 20 11.28 -5.06 -28.76
C LYS A 20 11.18 -5.51 -27.30
N LEU A 21 12.01 -4.99 -26.38
CA LEU A 21 11.96 -5.38 -24.96
C LEU A 21 10.74 -4.82 -24.19
N GLY A 22 10.02 -3.84 -24.76
CA GLY A 22 8.74 -3.36 -24.22
C GLY A 22 8.77 -3.06 -22.72
N THR A 23 7.82 -3.62 -21.97
CA THR A 23 7.64 -3.40 -20.53
C THR A 23 8.84 -3.83 -19.68
N TYR A 24 9.63 -4.79 -20.16
CA TYR A 24 10.79 -5.32 -19.44
C TYR A 24 11.91 -4.27 -19.27
N LYS A 25 11.97 -3.29 -20.17
CA LYS A 25 12.91 -2.16 -20.07
C LYS A 25 12.65 -1.32 -18.82
N TYR A 26 11.38 -1.12 -18.44
CA TYR A 26 11.02 -0.41 -17.22
C TYR A 26 11.37 -1.20 -15.96
N LEU A 27 11.22 -2.52 -15.99
CA LEU A 27 11.59 -3.39 -14.88
C LEU A 27 13.11 -3.32 -14.62
N LEU A 28 13.93 -3.33 -15.68
CA LEU A 28 15.38 -3.17 -15.57
C LEU A 28 15.79 -1.78 -15.07
N TYR A 29 15.09 -0.72 -15.48
CA TYR A 29 15.29 0.61 -14.90
C TYR A 29 14.93 0.64 -13.41
N ILE A 30 13.81 0.02 -13.03
CA ILE A 30 13.39 -0.07 -11.64
C ILE A 30 14.46 -0.82 -10.84
N PHE A 31 14.94 -1.98 -11.30
CA PHE A 31 16.00 -2.72 -10.60
C PHE A 31 17.31 -1.94 -10.50
N ALA A 32 17.75 -1.29 -11.58
CA ALA A 32 18.95 -0.46 -11.55
C ALA A 32 18.81 0.75 -10.61
N ILE A 33 17.59 1.30 -10.45
CA ILE A 33 17.28 2.38 -9.50
C ILE A 33 17.11 1.83 -8.06
N TYR A 34 16.65 0.61 -7.88
CA TYR A 34 16.48 -0.01 -6.56
C TYR A 34 17.83 -0.36 -5.92
N ASP A 35 18.83 -0.77 -6.71
CA ASP A 35 20.20 -0.98 -6.23
C ASP A 35 20.92 0.32 -5.81
N PHE A 36 20.30 1.50 -6.03
CA PHE A 36 21.00 2.77 -5.87
C PHE A 36 21.16 3.26 -4.42
N SER A 37 20.44 2.74 -3.41
CA SER A 37 20.76 2.90 -1.97
C SER A 37 19.58 2.55 -1.05
N SER A 38 19.90 2.20 0.20
CA SER A 38 18.95 2.17 1.32
C SER A 38 18.10 3.44 1.46
N ILE A 39 18.57 4.59 0.95
CA ILE A 39 17.85 5.86 0.89
C ILE A 39 16.62 5.76 -0.01
N LEU A 40 16.76 5.18 -1.21
CA LEU A 40 15.62 5.04 -2.13
C LEU A 40 14.59 4.05 -1.60
N THR A 41 15.03 2.95 -0.99
CA THR A 41 14.13 2.01 -0.32
C THR A 41 13.37 2.70 0.83
N ALA A 42 14.07 3.48 1.67
CA ALA A 42 13.44 4.23 2.74
C ALA A 42 12.44 5.26 2.21
N PHE A 43 12.79 5.97 1.13
CA PHE A 43 11.92 6.94 0.46
C PHE A 43 10.68 6.26 -0.13
N PHE A 44 10.85 5.13 -0.81
CA PHE A 44 9.75 4.37 -1.38
C PHE A 44 8.81 3.86 -0.28
N CYS A 45 9.35 3.30 0.81
CA CYS A 45 8.57 2.90 1.98
C CYS A 45 7.79 4.08 2.57
N ALA A 46 8.42 5.25 2.70
CA ALA A 46 7.77 6.46 3.20
C ALA A 46 6.69 6.99 2.26
N SER A 47 6.86 6.86 0.94
CA SER A 47 5.91 7.34 -0.04
C SER A 47 4.53 6.68 0.08
N PHE A 48 4.43 5.46 0.62
CA PHE A 48 3.15 4.78 0.90
C PHE A 48 2.28 5.50 1.94
N THR A 49 2.86 6.36 2.77
CA THR A 49 2.08 7.18 3.73
C THR A 49 1.23 8.23 3.02
N VAL A 50 1.65 8.72 1.85
CA VAL A 50 0.94 9.74 1.07
C VAL A 50 -0.43 9.26 0.58
N PRO A 51 -0.57 8.15 -0.16
CA PRO A 51 -1.89 7.68 -0.60
C PRO A 51 -2.79 7.34 0.60
N PHE A 52 -2.23 6.83 1.70
CA PHE A 52 -3.00 6.56 2.91
C PHE A 52 -3.55 7.85 3.53
N ALA A 53 -2.72 8.89 3.65
CA ALA A 53 -3.16 10.18 4.17
C ALA A 53 -4.19 10.85 3.25
N LEU A 54 -4.03 10.74 1.93
CA LEU A 54 -5.02 11.24 0.96
C LEU A 54 -6.36 10.52 1.09
N VAL A 55 -6.36 9.20 1.31
CA VAL A 55 -7.59 8.44 1.58
C VAL A 55 -8.27 8.93 2.85
N ILE A 56 -7.52 9.18 3.92
CA ILE A 56 -8.06 9.75 5.17
C ILE A 56 -8.64 11.14 4.94
N ILE A 57 -7.93 12.02 4.22
CA ILE A 57 -8.41 13.38 3.90
C ILE A 57 -9.70 13.32 3.07
N ASN A 58 -9.80 12.38 2.12
CA ASN A 58 -11.01 12.16 1.34
C ASN A 58 -12.17 11.69 2.22
N PHE A 59 -11.92 10.76 3.13
CA PHE A 59 -12.94 10.33 4.09
C PHE A 59 -13.37 11.45 5.03
N LEU A 60 -12.44 12.27 5.52
CA LEU A 60 -12.73 13.43 6.35
C LEU A 60 -13.61 14.44 5.60
N TYR A 61 -13.28 14.72 4.34
CA TYR A 61 -14.07 15.57 3.46
C TYR A 61 -15.49 15.03 3.29
N ARG A 62 -15.65 13.75 2.94
CA ARG A 62 -16.96 13.10 2.78
C ARG A 62 -17.76 13.10 4.09
N TYR A 63 -17.09 12.85 5.22
CA TYR A 63 -17.71 12.86 6.53
C TYR A 63 -18.25 14.26 6.88
N TRP A 64 -17.45 15.31 6.70
CA TRP A 64 -17.90 16.69 6.91
C TRP A 64 -18.99 17.09 5.92
N ALA A 65 -18.93 16.63 4.67
CA ALA A 65 -19.97 16.92 3.69
C ALA A 65 -21.36 16.44 4.12
N VAL A 66 -21.42 15.31 4.83
CA VAL A 66 -22.69 14.73 5.27
C VAL A 66 -23.09 15.19 6.66
N GLN A 67 -22.16 15.20 7.62
CA GLN A 67 -22.49 15.45 9.04
C GLN A 67 -22.41 16.92 9.42
N GLN A 68 -21.49 17.69 8.81
CA GLN A 68 -21.16 19.05 9.23
C GLN A 68 -20.83 19.94 8.01
N PRO A 69 -21.81 20.24 7.14
CA PRO A 69 -21.56 20.88 5.85
C PRO A 69 -20.93 22.27 5.97
N HIS A 70 -21.15 22.97 7.09
CA HIS A 70 -20.51 24.25 7.38
C HIS A 70 -18.97 24.15 7.46
N ARG A 71 -18.41 22.99 7.85
CA ARG A 71 -16.97 22.76 7.92
C ARG A 71 -16.32 22.50 6.57
N ILE A 72 -17.08 22.18 5.52
CA ILE A 72 -16.54 22.01 4.17
C ILE A 72 -15.86 23.31 3.71
N ARG A 73 -16.34 24.48 4.16
CA ARG A 73 -15.73 25.79 3.85
C ARG A 73 -14.26 25.87 4.26
N LEU A 74 -13.79 25.04 5.21
CA LEU A 74 -12.37 24.95 5.56
C LEU A 74 -11.53 24.42 4.40
N TYR A 75 -12.05 23.50 3.58
CA TYR A 75 -11.34 23.01 2.38
C TYR A 75 -11.20 24.07 1.28
N SER A 76 -12.00 25.15 1.32
CA SER A 76 -11.81 26.30 0.45
C SER A 76 -10.70 27.24 0.95
N ASN A 77 -10.28 27.11 2.21
CA ASN A 77 -9.19 27.89 2.77
C ASN A 77 -7.84 27.24 2.45
N ILE A 78 -7.00 27.94 1.69
CA ILE A 78 -5.68 27.44 1.27
C ILE A 78 -4.77 27.11 2.46
N LEU A 79 -4.88 27.86 3.57
CA LEU A 79 -4.10 27.60 4.78
C LEU A 79 -4.45 26.23 5.38
N PHE A 80 -5.72 25.87 5.40
CA PHE A 80 -6.16 24.56 5.88
C PHE A 80 -5.66 23.43 4.98
N CYS A 81 -5.70 23.61 3.65
CA CYS A 81 -5.12 22.67 2.70
C CYS A 81 -3.60 22.52 2.90
N PHE A 82 -2.88 23.61 3.16
CA PHE A 82 -1.45 23.56 3.50
C PHE A 82 -1.21 22.80 4.81
N VAL A 83 -2.03 22.99 5.84
CA VAL A 83 -1.93 22.23 7.09
C VAL A 83 -2.11 20.73 6.83
N LEU A 84 -3.12 20.34 6.04
CA LEU A 84 -3.33 18.93 5.68
C LEU A 84 -2.15 18.35 4.90
N ALA A 85 -1.65 19.07 3.90
CA ALA A 85 -0.48 18.65 3.12
C ALA A 85 0.78 18.54 4.00
N PHE A 86 0.95 19.49 4.94
CA PHE A 86 2.07 19.49 5.88
C PHE A 86 2.02 18.31 6.85
N VAL A 87 0.84 17.96 7.37
CA VAL A 87 0.66 16.76 8.20
C VAL A 87 1.00 15.48 7.40
N CYS A 88 0.60 15.40 6.12
CA CYS A 88 0.98 14.29 5.25
C CYS A 88 2.51 14.21 5.07
N PHE A 89 3.14 15.36 4.83
CA PHE A 89 4.58 15.47 4.67
C PHE A 89 5.33 15.06 5.94
N LEU A 90 4.90 15.52 7.11
CA LEU A 90 5.49 15.13 8.40
C LEU A 90 5.35 13.63 8.64
N GLY A 91 4.20 13.03 8.31
CA GLY A 91 4.01 11.59 8.40
C GLY A 91 4.99 10.82 7.49
N ALA A 92 5.16 11.27 6.25
CA ALA A 92 6.11 10.69 5.31
C ALA A 92 7.56 10.87 5.78
N ALA A 93 7.93 12.06 6.24
CA ALA A 93 9.27 12.36 6.74
C ALA A 93 9.60 11.53 7.98
N ALA A 94 8.68 11.42 8.93
CA ALA A 94 8.86 10.61 10.13
C ALA A 94 8.99 9.12 9.78
N TRP A 95 8.21 8.62 8.81
CA TRP A 95 8.35 7.24 8.30
C TRP A 95 9.69 7.02 7.60
N TYR A 96 10.11 7.98 6.76
CA TYR A 96 11.42 7.96 6.12
C TYR A 96 12.53 7.91 7.15
N CYS A 97 12.51 8.77 8.16
CA CYS A 97 13.49 8.78 9.24
C CYS A 97 13.48 7.46 10.01
N ALA A 98 12.32 6.90 10.33
CA ALA A 98 12.23 5.61 11.03
C ALA A 98 12.84 4.47 10.22
N VAL A 99 12.54 4.39 8.92
CA VAL A 99 13.13 3.37 8.03
C VAL A 99 14.61 3.66 7.84
N PHE A 100 15.00 4.87 7.45
CA PHE A 100 16.41 5.21 7.21
C PHE A 100 17.27 4.98 8.45
N LEU A 101 16.82 5.41 9.64
CA LEU A 101 17.53 5.19 10.88
C LEU A 101 17.45 3.73 11.33
N GLY A 102 16.34 3.03 11.18
CA GLY A 102 16.23 1.62 11.61
C GLY A 102 16.97 0.64 10.71
N CYS A 103 17.17 1.01 9.44
CA CYS A 103 17.55 0.10 8.37
C CYS A 103 18.97 0.35 7.83
N THR A 104 19.86 0.96 8.62
CA THR A 104 21.28 1.08 8.23
C THR A 104 21.97 -0.29 8.35
N GLY A 105 21.64 -1.23 7.48
CA GLY A 105 22.26 -2.55 7.35
C GLY A 105 23.63 -2.51 6.68
N GLN A 106 24.41 -1.46 6.94
CA GLN A 106 25.71 -1.23 6.30
C GLN A 106 26.80 -2.13 6.86
N GLU A 107 26.64 -2.66 8.07
CA GLU A 107 27.61 -3.57 8.67
C GLU A 107 27.29 -5.03 8.31
N GLU A 108 28.33 -5.79 7.99
CA GLU A 108 28.25 -7.23 7.75
C GLU A 108 28.11 -7.93 9.10
N SER A 109 26.88 -8.32 9.46
CA SER A 109 26.59 -9.01 10.72
C SER A 109 26.36 -10.52 10.54
N LEU A 110 26.49 -11.26 11.64
CA LEU A 110 26.24 -12.70 11.68
C LEU A 110 24.80 -13.03 11.25
N ALA A 111 23.82 -12.21 11.63
CA ALA A 111 22.43 -12.40 11.20
C ALA A 111 22.27 -12.22 9.69
N LYS A 112 22.95 -11.23 9.09
CA LYS A 112 22.92 -11.02 7.62
C LYS A 112 23.54 -12.22 6.89
N THR A 113 24.65 -12.74 7.39
CA THR A 113 25.30 -13.95 6.84
C THR A 113 24.39 -15.17 6.97
N THR A 114 23.78 -15.37 8.12
CA THR A 114 22.81 -16.45 8.37
C THR A 114 21.60 -16.35 7.44
N ALA A 115 21.04 -15.15 7.26
CA ALA A 115 19.93 -14.90 6.34
C ALA A 115 20.29 -15.20 4.89
N ARG A 116 21.50 -14.80 4.44
CA ARG A 116 22.02 -15.13 3.09
C ARG A 116 22.13 -16.64 2.89
N PHE A 117 22.64 -17.38 3.88
CA PHE A 117 22.74 -18.84 3.79
C PHE A 117 21.37 -19.52 3.77
N ALA A 118 20.43 -19.07 4.60
CA ALA A 118 19.07 -19.58 4.60
C ALA A 118 18.39 -19.34 3.23
N TYR A 119 18.53 -18.14 2.66
CA TYR A 119 18.00 -17.82 1.35
C TYR A 119 18.63 -18.67 0.24
N ARG A 120 19.97 -18.81 0.23
CA ARG A 120 20.69 -19.68 -0.71
C ARG A 120 20.20 -21.11 -0.63
N ARG A 121 19.98 -21.63 0.58
CA ARG A 121 19.46 -22.99 0.77
C ARG A 121 18.06 -23.17 0.18
N GLN A 122 17.21 -22.14 0.28
CA GLN A 122 15.82 -22.22 -0.18
C GLN A 122 15.66 -21.99 -1.68
N TYR A 123 16.45 -21.09 -2.26
CA TYR A 123 16.26 -20.62 -3.65
C TYR A 123 17.44 -20.93 -4.57
N GLY A 124 18.56 -21.42 -4.05
CA GLY A 124 19.77 -21.70 -4.84
C GLY A 124 20.61 -20.47 -5.18
N GLU A 125 20.20 -19.27 -4.75
CA GLU A 125 20.84 -18.00 -5.12
C GLU A 125 21.41 -17.26 -3.90
N ILE A 126 22.53 -16.55 -4.07
CA ILE A 126 23.13 -15.72 -3.02
C ILE A 126 22.83 -14.25 -3.31
N ILE A 127 22.01 -13.64 -2.46
CA ILE A 127 21.76 -12.20 -2.51
C ILE A 127 22.81 -11.51 -1.62
N MET A 128 23.82 -10.89 -2.24
CA MET A 128 24.88 -10.21 -1.50
C MET A 128 24.40 -8.88 -0.88
N GLU A 129 23.50 -8.17 -1.56
CA GLU A 129 23.02 -6.84 -1.19
C GLU A 129 21.49 -6.80 -1.19
N GLY A 130 20.89 -5.89 -0.41
CA GLY A 130 19.43 -5.69 -0.40
C GLY A 130 18.70 -6.23 0.84
N TYR A 131 19.35 -7.00 1.72
CA TYR A 131 18.77 -7.30 3.03
C TYR A 131 18.81 -6.07 3.92
N VAL A 132 17.62 -5.61 4.28
CA VAL A 132 17.39 -4.68 5.37
C VAL A 132 16.97 -5.51 6.57
N LEU A 133 17.93 -5.86 7.43
CA LEU A 133 17.68 -6.61 8.66
C LEU A 133 17.70 -5.66 9.86
N MET A 134 16.66 -5.75 10.70
CA MET A 134 16.65 -5.10 12.02
C MET A 134 17.15 -6.10 13.07
N GLU A 135 18.46 -6.15 13.28
CA GLU A 135 19.10 -7.05 14.23
C GLU A 135 19.02 -6.50 15.65
N HIS A 136 18.15 -7.08 16.47
CA HIS A 136 17.89 -6.64 17.85
C HIS A 136 18.97 -7.09 18.83
N TRP A 137 19.71 -8.15 18.48
CA TRP A 137 20.80 -8.69 19.26
C TRP A 137 22.01 -8.81 18.36
N LYS A 138 23.01 -7.95 18.56
CA LYS A 138 24.24 -7.91 17.77
C LYS A 138 25.41 -8.18 18.71
N ASP A 139 26.23 -9.18 18.40
CA ASP A 139 27.41 -9.55 19.19
C ASP A 139 27.09 -9.76 20.69
N ASP A 140 26.02 -10.51 20.97
CA ASP A 140 25.48 -10.77 22.30
C ASP A 140 25.01 -9.52 23.09
N GLN A 141 24.90 -8.36 22.44
CA GLN A 141 24.38 -7.13 23.04
C GLN A 141 23.06 -6.68 22.40
N PHE A 142 22.18 -6.12 23.23
CA PHE A 142 20.91 -5.57 22.77
C PHE A 142 21.12 -4.28 21.97
N ASN A 143 20.69 -4.28 20.71
CA ASN A 143 20.76 -3.12 19.85
C ASN A 143 19.51 -2.25 20.05
N ILE A 144 19.67 -1.15 20.80
CA ILE A 144 18.57 -0.24 21.14
C ILE A 144 17.95 0.43 19.90
N ARG A 145 18.71 0.59 18.82
CA ARG A 145 18.28 1.33 17.62
C ARG A 145 17.10 0.68 16.88
N PRO A 146 17.16 -0.59 16.44
CA PRO A 146 16.00 -1.27 15.85
C PRO A 146 14.85 -1.43 16.86
N ALA A 147 15.15 -1.58 18.16
CA ALA A 147 14.12 -1.65 19.18
C ALA A 147 13.32 -0.34 19.30
N LEU A 148 13.98 0.82 19.26
CA LEU A 148 13.30 2.12 19.25
C LEU A 148 12.46 2.32 17.98
N VAL A 149 12.95 1.84 16.84
CA VAL A 149 12.20 1.91 15.58
C VAL A 149 10.97 0.99 15.61
N LEU A 150 11.10 -0.22 16.18
CA LEU A 150 9.99 -1.12 16.38
C LEU A 150 8.96 -0.52 17.35
N LEU A 151 9.42 0.03 18.49
CA LEU A 151 8.56 0.72 19.45
C LEU A 151 7.83 1.92 18.82
N TYR A 152 8.52 2.67 17.95
CA TYR A 152 7.89 3.76 17.19
C TYR A 152 6.79 3.23 16.25
N PHE A 153 7.03 2.14 15.52
CA PHE A 153 5.99 1.54 14.68
C PHE A 153 4.82 1.01 15.50
N ASP A 154 5.10 0.35 16.63
CA ASP A 154 4.08 -0.19 17.51
C ASP A 154 3.26 0.91 18.17
N THR A 155 3.88 2.00 18.62
CA THR A 155 3.15 3.14 19.20
C THR A 155 2.28 3.83 18.16
N LEU A 156 2.77 4.07 16.94
CA LEU A 156 1.96 4.60 15.85
C LEU A 156 0.76 3.71 15.51
N ASN A 157 0.98 2.40 15.51
CA ASN A 157 -0.05 1.41 15.22
C ASN A 157 -1.10 1.35 16.33
N ASN A 158 -0.68 1.34 17.61
CA ASN A 158 -1.57 1.26 18.76
C ASN A 158 -2.33 2.58 19.00
N TYR A 159 -1.72 3.73 18.71
CA TYR A 159 -2.40 5.02 18.81
C TYR A 159 -3.66 5.07 17.93
N ARG A 160 -3.60 4.48 16.74
CA ARG A 160 -4.75 4.39 15.81
C ARG A 160 -5.87 3.50 16.35
N LEU A 161 -5.54 2.46 17.12
CA LEU A 161 -6.53 1.62 17.79
C LEU A 161 -7.25 2.43 18.89
N LEU A 162 -6.49 3.15 19.72
CA LEU A 162 -7.03 3.95 20.82
C LEU A 162 -7.95 5.07 20.32
N ASP A 163 -7.60 5.76 19.23
CA ASP A 163 -8.43 6.82 18.65
C ASP A 163 -9.77 6.30 18.05
N SER A 164 -9.83 5.01 17.72
CA SER A 164 -11.04 4.39 17.17
C SER A 164 -12.13 4.08 18.23
N LEU A 165 -11.74 3.89 19.49
CA LEU A 165 -12.65 3.47 20.57
C LEU A 165 -13.63 4.60 20.98
N PRO A 166 -13.20 5.85 21.23
CA PRO A 166 -14.12 6.94 21.57
C PRO A 166 -15.14 7.22 20.46
N ASN A 167 -14.69 7.13 19.21
CA ASN A 167 -15.55 7.36 18.04
C ASN A 167 -16.66 6.31 17.92
N SER A 168 -16.38 5.04 18.21
CA SER A 168 -17.40 3.99 18.20
C SER A 168 -18.38 4.13 19.37
N ALA A 169 -17.91 4.56 20.55
CA ALA A 169 -18.75 4.84 21.72
C ALA A 169 -19.67 6.07 21.52
N LEU A 170 -19.16 7.14 20.90
CA LEU A 170 -19.98 8.30 20.55
C LEU A 170 -21.04 7.93 19.50
N TYR A 171 -20.70 7.06 18.55
CA TYR A 171 -21.65 6.57 17.56
C TYR A 171 -22.76 5.71 18.19
N SER A 172 -22.42 4.76 19.07
CA SER A 172 -23.42 3.92 19.74
C SER A 172 -24.37 4.77 20.60
N LYS A 173 -23.85 5.81 21.28
CA LYS A 173 -24.63 6.79 22.03
C LYS A 173 -25.53 7.63 21.12
N SER A 174 -25.02 8.14 20.00
CA SER A 174 -25.82 8.90 19.03
C SER A 174 -26.94 8.06 18.41
N ARG A 175 -26.71 6.75 18.22
CA ARG A 175 -27.73 5.81 17.75
C ARG A 175 -28.80 5.55 18.82
N ALA A 176 -28.39 5.37 20.08
CA ALA A 176 -29.30 5.14 21.20
C ALA A 176 -30.22 6.35 21.45
N ASN A 177 -29.72 7.57 21.26
CA ASN A 177 -30.47 8.80 21.52
C ASN A 177 -31.50 9.17 20.45
N GLY A 178 -31.72 8.35 19.41
CA GLY A 178 -32.77 8.61 18.40
C GLY A 178 -32.59 9.90 17.59
N MET A 179 -31.43 10.57 17.69
CA MET A 179 -31.11 11.86 17.06
C MET A 179 -31.05 11.83 15.52
N VAL A 180 -31.43 10.73 14.87
CA VAL A 180 -31.41 10.59 13.40
C VAL A 180 -32.83 10.78 12.84
N HIS A 181 -33.32 12.02 12.90
CA HIS A 181 -34.71 12.38 12.56
C HIS A 181 -34.96 12.77 11.09
N SER A 182 -33.95 12.78 10.20
CA SER A 182 -34.19 13.03 8.76
C SER A 182 -34.05 11.77 7.92
N ARG A 183 -35.17 11.33 7.31
CA ARG A 183 -35.27 10.11 6.47
C ARG A 183 -34.45 10.22 5.16
N SER A 184 -34.14 11.44 4.72
CA SER A 184 -33.49 11.73 3.43
C SER A 184 -31.96 11.58 3.45
N THR A 185 -31.29 11.87 4.57
CA THR A 185 -29.81 11.84 4.65
C THR A 185 -29.23 10.52 5.18
N ARG A 186 -30.09 9.59 5.62
CA ARG A 186 -29.70 8.29 6.21
C ARG A 186 -28.76 7.43 5.34
N PRO A 187 -28.98 7.25 4.02
CA PRO A 187 -28.21 6.26 3.26
C PRO A 187 -26.74 6.65 3.11
N ALA A 188 -26.46 7.92 2.82
CA ALA A 188 -25.10 8.43 2.60
C ALA A 188 -24.30 8.47 3.91
N ALA A 189 -24.92 8.94 5.00
CA ALA A 189 -24.31 8.95 6.33
C ALA A 189 -24.00 7.52 6.79
N TYR A 190 -24.93 6.59 6.60
CA TYR A 190 -24.76 5.19 6.98
C TYR A 190 -23.68 4.49 6.14
N CYS A 191 -23.60 4.79 4.85
CA CYS A 191 -22.59 4.21 3.97
C CYS A 191 -21.18 4.73 4.31
N ALA A 192 -21.04 6.05 4.56
CA ALA A 192 -19.77 6.64 4.99
C ALA A 192 -19.27 6.04 6.31
N LEU A 193 -20.18 5.90 7.28
CA LEU A 193 -19.84 5.43 8.63
C LEU A 193 -19.59 3.91 8.66
N ARG A 194 -20.31 3.12 7.87
CA ARG A 194 -20.04 1.69 7.68
C ARG A 194 -18.70 1.48 6.97
N THR A 195 -18.39 2.30 5.98
CA THR A 195 -17.08 2.24 5.29
C THR A 195 -15.97 2.57 6.28
N ASP A 196 -16.13 3.62 7.07
CA ASP A 196 -15.14 4.02 8.06
C ASP A 196 -14.95 2.95 9.16
N CYS A 197 -16.04 2.42 9.73
CA CYS A 197 -15.98 1.32 10.71
C CYS A 197 -15.35 0.05 10.13
N SER A 198 -15.66 -0.33 8.90
CA SER A 198 -15.11 -1.55 8.31
C SER A 198 -13.65 -1.37 7.88
N THR A 199 -13.24 -0.18 7.43
CA THR A 199 -11.83 0.12 7.11
C THR A 199 -11.00 0.19 8.39
N ARG A 200 -11.56 0.75 9.47
CA ARG A 200 -10.97 0.73 10.82
C ARG A 200 -10.92 -0.68 11.39
N ALA A 201 -11.98 -1.48 11.27
CA ALA A 201 -11.98 -2.86 11.74
C ALA A 201 -10.94 -3.71 10.99
N LEU A 202 -10.76 -3.50 9.68
CA LEU A 202 -9.77 -4.20 8.89
C LEU A 202 -8.33 -3.79 9.26
N SER A 203 -8.10 -2.51 9.50
CA SER A 203 -6.80 -2.01 9.98
C SER A 203 -6.53 -2.46 11.42
N VAL A 204 -7.53 -2.50 12.28
CA VAL A 204 -7.43 -3.10 13.62
C VAL A 204 -7.15 -4.61 13.53
N TYR A 205 -7.79 -5.35 12.62
CA TYR A 205 -7.52 -6.77 12.42
C TYR A 205 -6.13 -7.02 11.87
N SER A 206 -5.66 -6.24 10.90
CA SER A 206 -4.30 -6.39 10.37
C SER A 206 -3.24 -5.99 11.39
N LEU A 207 -3.56 -5.02 12.27
CA LEU A 207 -2.70 -4.60 13.37
C LEU A 207 -2.70 -5.60 14.52
N LEU A 208 -3.83 -6.18 14.90
CA LEU A 208 -3.91 -7.28 15.87
C LEU A 208 -3.17 -8.50 15.34
N PHE A 209 -3.34 -8.80 14.05
CA PHE A 209 -2.63 -9.89 13.41
C PHE A 209 -1.12 -9.62 13.37
N ARG A 210 -0.67 -8.41 13.03
CA ARG A 210 0.75 -8.04 13.11
C ARG A 210 1.29 -8.01 14.54
N ALA A 211 0.55 -7.47 15.50
CA ALA A 211 0.95 -7.41 16.90
C ALA A 211 1.10 -8.83 17.46
N LEU A 212 0.10 -9.70 17.24
CA LEU A 212 0.17 -11.12 17.58
C LEU A 212 1.37 -11.78 16.90
N PHE A 213 1.60 -11.57 15.61
CA PHE A 213 2.74 -12.17 14.92
C PHE A 213 4.11 -11.56 15.31
N SER A 214 4.18 -10.29 15.68
CA SER A 214 5.40 -9.62 16.16
C SER A 214 5.78 -10.03 17.59
N VAL A 215 4.78 -10.30 18.44
CA VAL A 215 4.99 -10.88 19.77
C VAL A 215 5.39 -12.35 19.62
N LEU A 216 4.76 -13.10 18.71
CA LEU A 216 5.16 -14.47 18.38
C LEU A 216 6.57 -14.54 17.74
N TRP A 217 6.99 -13.50 17.00
CA TRP A 217 8.35 -13.34 16.50
C TRP A 217 9.37 -13.19 17.65
N HIS A 218 9.01 -12.48 18.72
CA HIS A 218 9.83 -12.36 19.94
C HIS A 218 10.05 -13.73 20.63
N PHE A 219 9.19 -14.71 20.40
CA PHE A 219 9.31 -16.07 20.94
C PHE A 219 10.02 -17.06 20.00
N CYS A 220 10.76 -16.57 18.98
CA CYS A 220 11.52 -17.42 18.06
C CYS A 220 10.70 -18.50 17.34
N ILE A 221 9.39 -18.27 17.14
CA ILE A 221 8.57 -19.20 16.38
C ILE A 221 8.93 -19.01 14.90
N PRO A 222 9.38 -20.06 14.19
CA PRO A 222 9.78 -19.94 12.80
C PRO A 222 8.60 -19.38 11.99
N THR A 223 8.82 -18.27 11.30
CA THR A 223 7.78 -17.70 10.46
C THR A 223 7.58 -18.58 9.25
N ASN A 224 6.43 -19.25 9.25
CA ASN A 224 5.96 -20.03 8.12
C ASN A 224 5.78 -19.11 6.90
N ARG A 225 5.95 -19.64 5.68
CA ARG A 225 5.68 -18.93 4.39
C ARG A 225 4.34 -18.20 4.34
N PHE A 226 3.40 -18.61 5.19
CA PHE A 226 2.11 -17.96 5.39
C PHE A 226 2.22 -16.46 5.72
N HIS A 227 3.17 -16.05 6.55
CA HIS A 227 3.33 -14.64 6.94
C HIS A 227 3.71 -13.74 5.75
N ASP A 228 4.60 -14.22 4.89
CA ASP A 228 5.05 -13.48 3.72
C ASP A 228 3.95 -13.37 2.66
N HIS A 229 3.20 -14.46 2.46
CA HIS A 229 2.00 -14.46 1.61
C HIS A 229 0.90 -13.54 2.18
N PHE A 230 0.71 -13.50 3.49
CA PHE A 230 -0.31 -12.64 4.09
C PHE A 230 0.05 -11.15 3.98
N ASN A 231 1.29 -10.77 4.27
CA ASN A 231 1.74 -9.38 4.14
C ASN A 231 1.71 -8.89 2.68
N SER A 232 2.07 -9.75 1.72
CA SER A 232 1.98 -9.40 0.29
C SER A 232 0.53 -9.29 -0.20
N CYS A 233 -0.41 -10.01 0.41
CA CYS A 233 -1.85 -9.89 0.12
C CYS A 233 -2.51 -8.66 0.77
N PHE A 234 -1.84 -7.96 1.68
CA PHE A 234 -2.47 -6.85 2.39
C PHE A 234 -2.97 -5.72 1.47
N PRO A 235 -2.17 -5.19 0.50
CA PRO A 235 -2.68 -4.14 -0.39
C PRO A 235 -3.89 -4.58 -1.25
N PRO A 236 -3.89 -5.77 -1.89
CA PRO A 236 -5.09 -6.29 -2.55
C PRO A 236 -6.30 -6.43 -1.63
N VAL A 237 -6.13 -6.93 -0.41
CA VAL A 237 -7.21 -7.11 0.55
C VAL A 237 -7.82 -5.76 0.96
N VAL A 238 -7.00 -4.74 1.21
CA VAL A 238 -7.47 -3.38 1.48
C VAL A 238 -8.27 -2.84 0.29
N ALA A 239 -7.79 -3.03 -0.94
CA ALA A 239 -8.50 -2.60 -2.14
C ALA A 239 -9.87 -3.31 -2.29
N VAL A 240 -9.92 -4.63 -2.08
CA VAL A 240 -11.16 -5.41 -2.12
C VAL A 240 -12.14 -4.91 -1.08
N VAL A 241 -11.70 -4.59 0.13
CA VAL A 241 -12.55 -4.09 1.20
C VAL A 241 -13.08 -2.70 0.89
N ILE A 242 -12.25 -1.79 0.37
CA ILE A 242 -12.68 -0.46 -0.08
C ILE A 242 -13.74 -0.59 -1.18
N ILE A 243 -13.49 -1.43 -2.19
CA ILE A 243 -14.44 -1.69 -3.28
C ILE A 243 -15.74 -2.29 -2.70
N ALA A 244 -15.65 -3.29 -1.83
CA ALA A 244 -16.81 -3.94 -1.25
C ALA A 244 -17.67 -2.99 -0.41
N LEU A 245 -17.07 -2.02 0.27
CA LEU A 245 -17.79 -1.08 1.15
C LEU A 245 -18.35 0.13 0.41
N MET A 246 -17.63 0.68 -0.56
CA MET A 246 -18.02 1.92 -1.23
C MET A 246 -18.86 1.66 -2.49
N ALA A 247 -20.12 2.09 -2.48
CA ALA A 247 -21.04 1.88 -3.60
C ALA A 247 -20.53 2.44 -4.93
N ASP A 248 -19.93 3.63 -4.91
CA ASP A 248 -19.35 4.26 -6.10
C ASP A 248 -18.27 3.39 -6.74
N TYR A 249 -17.44 2.73 -5.93
CA TYR A 249 -16.38 1.83 -6.41
C TYR A 249 -16.96 0.53 -6.97
N ARG A 250 -18.00 -0.04 -6.34
CA ARG A 250 -18.72 -1.20 -6.90
C ARG A 250 -19.36 -0.88 -8.24
N ASN A 251 -20.05 0.25 -8.33
CA ASN A 251 -20.70 0.69 -9.56
C ASN A 251 -19.67 0.99 -10.65
N GLY A 252 -18.55 1.63 -10.29
CA GLY A 252 -17.41 1.84 -11.16
C GLY A 252 -16.84 0.52 -11.70
N LEU A 253 -16.57 -0.45 -10.83
CA LEU A 253 -16.07 -1.77 -11.22
C LEU A 253 -17.04 -2.53 -12.13
N ALA A 254 -18.33 -2.55 -11.78
CA ALA A 254 -19.38 -3.17 -12.59
C ALA A 254 -19.46 -2.53 -13.99
N SER A 255 -19.40 -1.19 -14.07
CA SER A 255 -19.42 -0.48 -15.35
C SER A 255 -18.17 -0.76 -16.20
N ALA A 256 -17.01 -0.91 -15.58
CA ALA A 256 -15.77 -1.27 -16.28
C ALA A 256 -15.85 -2.70 -16.81
N PHE A 257 -16.36 -3.64 -16.02
CA PHE A 257 -16.53 -5.03 -16.41
C PHE A 257 -17.51 -5.19 -17.58
N LEU A 258 -18.67 -4.50 -17.52
CA LEU A 258 -19.65 -4.47 -18.61
C LEU A 258 -19.07 -3.88 -19.90
N LYS A 259 -18.22 -2.85 -19.81
CA LYS A 259 -17.51 -2.30 -20.98
C LYS A 259 -16.53 -3.28 -21.61
N VAL A 260 -15.84 -4.09 -20.80
CA VAL A 260 -14.92 -5.13 -21.30
C VAL A 260 -15.69 -6.21 -22.05
N ILE A 261 -16.81 -6.68 -21.49
CA ILE A 261 -17.69 -7.66 -22.14
C ILE A 261 -18.19 -7.12 -23.49
N ARG A 262 -18.74 -5.90 -23.52
CA ARG A 262 -19.26 -5.28 -24.74
C ARG A 262 -18.19 -5.10 -25.84
N ARG A 263 -16.95 -4.77 -25.46
CA ARG A 263 -15.83 -4.68 -26.41
C ARG A 263 -15.42 -6.03 -26.99
N GLY A 264 -15.64 -7.12 -26.25
CA GLY A 264 -15.45 -8.48 -26.75
C GLY A 264 -16.41 -8.80 -27.90
N ASP A 265 -17.69 -8.47 -27.71
CA ASP A 265 -18.75 -8.72 -28.70
C ASP A 265 -18.57 -7.89 -29.97
N GLU A 266 -18.14 -6.63 -29.83
CA GLU A 266 -17.84 -5.75 -30.98
C GLU A 266 -16.66 -6.28 -31.81
N ARG A 267 -15.60 -6.79 -31.17
CA ARG A 267 -14.44 -7.37 -31.87
C ARG A 267 -14.79 -8.64 -32.64
N GLN A 268 -15.61 -9.51 -32.06
CA GLN A 268 -16.08 -10.72 -32.77
C GLN A 268 -16.92 -10.34 -33.98
N SER A 269 -17.79 -9.34 -33.84
CA SER A 269 -18.63 -8.85 -34.94
C SER A 269 -17.83 -8.24 -36.10
N THR A 270 -16.75 -7.50 -35.82
CA THR A 270 -15.86 -7.00 -36.88
C THR A 270 -15.05 -8.10 -37.56
N THR A 271 -14.67 -9.16 -36.83
CA THR A 271 -13.85 -10.26 -37.39
C THR A 271 -14.69 -11.16 -38.29
N SER A 272 -15.95 -11.42 -37.94
CA SER A 272 -16.86 -12.20 -38.80
C SER A 272 -17.15 -11.47 -40.12
N VAL A 273 -17.40 -10.15 -40.09
CA VAL A 273 -17.63 -9.36 -41.31
C VAL A 273 -16.40 -9.34 -42.23
N ALA A 274 -15.20 -9.14 -41.67
CA ALA A 274 -13.96 -9.18 -42.45
C ALA A 274 -13.71 -10.56 -43.08
N THR A 275 -14.00 -11.64 -42.35
CA THR A 275 -13.86 -13.02 -42.85
C THR A 275 -14.85 -13.29 -43.98
N SER A 276 -16.12 -12.89 -43.83
CA SER A 276 -17.12 -13.03 -44.89
C SER A 276 -16.76 -12.26 -46.16
N GLN A 277 -16.21 -11.04 -46.02
CA GLN A 277 -15.74 -10.27 -47.18
C GLN A 277 -14.55 -10.93 -47.88
N SER A 278 -13.57 -11.47 -47.13
CA SER A 278 -12.43 -12.18 -47.73
C SER A 278 -12.85 -13.45 -48.48
N ILE A 279 -13.85 -14.19 -47.99
CA ILE A 279 -14.38 -15.38 -48.68
C ILE A 279 -15.05 -14.96 -49.98
N SER A 280 -15.87 -13.90 -49.98
CA SER A 280 -16.54 -13.41 -51.20
C SER A 280 -15.58 -12.88 -52.28
N LEU A 281 -14.44 -12.31 -51.89
CA LEU A 281 -13.40 -11.86 -52.83
C LEU A 281 -12.61 -13.02 -53.43
N SER A 282 -12.42 -14.12 -52.68
CA SER A 282 -11.72 -15.31 -53.18
C SER A 282 -12.57 -16.16 -54.14
N THR A 283 -13.90 -16.07 -54.11
CA THR A 283 -14.78 -16.76 -55.07
C THR A 283 -15.01 -15.99 -56.36
N ALA A 284 -14.61 -14.71 -56.43
CA ALA A 284 -14.80 -13.85 -57.60
C ALA A 284 -13.58 -13.79 -58.54
N LEU A 285 -12.44 -14.38 -58.14
CA LEU A 285 -11.22 -14.56 -58.93
C LEU A 285 -11.15 -16.00 -59.45
#